data_AF-A0A5S5CNZ2-F1
#
_entry.id   AF-A0A5S5CNZ2-F1
#
_cell.length_a   1.000
_cell.length_b   1.000
_cell.length_c   1.000
_cell.angle_alpha   90.00
_cell.angle_beta   90.00
_cell.angle_gamma   90.00
#
_symmetry.space_group_name_H-M   'P 1'
#
loop_
_entity.id
_entity.type
_entity.pdbx_description
1 polymer ?
#
loop_
_entity_poly.entity_id
_entity_poly.type
_entity_poly.pdbx_seq_one_letter_code
_entity_poly.pdbx_strand_id
1 'polypeptide(L)'
;MSRDIRRVPVDFDWPLNKVWDGFLLPDELRLPPCPACEGMGWSPEAKLLQNRWYGKAPFRPEDRGSEPLTVETPGVRAFAERNVAHATWFYGEGEAAIVREAHRLSSMWNQQWCHHLNQADVDALVAAGRLMDFTHTWSREDGWQPKDPPHVPTAAEVNAWSLSGLGHDSINQSVVVHAELERQGLSDLCPNCNGAGEVGTDEQRATYEAWEPTAPPTGEGWQLWESVSEGSPISPVFGDREALIGWLTTDYSWGAQRTPLTREQAEAFVGLGHSIGSGVIASDGRHFSGEAAVAELRGGTP
;
A
#
# COMPACT_ATOMS: atom_id res chain seq x y z
N MET A 1 3.28 -9.02 -1.45
CA MET A 1 1.92 -9.55 -1.19
C MET A 1 2.06 -10.69 -0.21
N SER A 2 1.19 -10.81 0.80
CA SER A 2 1.29 -11.87 1.80
C SER A 2 1.00 -13.26 1.22
N ARG A 3 1.37 -14.30 1.96
CA ARG A 3 1.26 -15.72 1.59
C ARG A 3 0.71 -16.58 2.70
N ASP A 4 -0.01 -17.62 2.29
CA ASP A 4 -0.52 -18.66 3.18
C ASP A 4 -0.18 -20.05 2.63
N ILE A 5 0.02 -21.01 3.54
CA ILE A 5 0.06 -22.43 3.21
C ILE A 5 -1.33 -23.01 3.38
N ARG A 6 -1.86 -23.62 2.32
CA ARG A 6 -3.16 -24.29 2.35
C ARG A 6 -3.02 -25.78 2.17
N ARG A 7 -4.00 -26.50 2.73
CA ARG A 7 -4.15 -27.94 2.63
C ARG A 7 -5.27 -28.26 1.65
N VAL A 8 -4.94 -28.86 0.51
CA VAL A 8 -5.87 -29.13 -0.61
C VAL A 8 -5.76 -30.61 -1.04
N PRO A 9 -6.74 -31.19 -1.76
CA PRO A 9 -6.58 -32.53 -2.33
C PRO A 9 -5.27 -32.68 -3.11
N VAL A 10 -4.61 -33.83 -3.03
CA VAL A 10 -3.32 -34.06 -3.71
C VAL A 10 -3.45 -33.98 -5.23
N ASP A 11 -4.65 -34.26 -5.74
CA ASP A 11 -5.08 -34.16 -7.12
C ASP A 11 -5.81 -32.83 -7.44
N PHE A 12 -5.74 -31.83 -6.55
CA PHE A 12 -6.33 -30.52 -6.79
C PHE A 12 -5.66 -29.83 -7.98
N ASP A 13 -6.40 -29.74 -9.08
CA ASP A 13 -5.95 -29.20 -10.36
C ASP A 13 -6.60 -27.84 -10.63
N TRP A 14 -6.05 -26.80 -10.00
CA TRP A 14 -6.42 -25.40 -10.29
C TRP A 14 -5.24 -24.69 -10.97
N PRO A 15 -5.48 -23.87 -12.02
CA PRO A 15 -4.40 -23.17 -12.70
C PRO A 15 -3.59 -22.25 -11.75
N LEU A 16 -2.27 -22.33 -11.83
CA LEU A 16 -1.39 -21.47 -11.04
C LEU A 16 -1.56 -20.00 -11.41
N ASN A 17 -1.48 -19.13 -10.41
CA ASN A 17 -1.71 -17.68 -10.52
C ASN A 17 -3.09 -17.29 -11.05
N LYS A 18 -4.05 -18.24 -11.09
CA LYS A 18 -5.45 -17.93 -11.33
C LYS A 18 -6.18 -17.88 -9.99
N VAL A 19 -6.88 -16.79 -9.75
CA VAL A 19 -7.75 -16.62 -8.57
C VAL A 19 -8.72 -17.78 -8.47
N TRP A 20 -8.95 -18.30 -7.26
CA TRP A 20 -9.97 -19.30 -7.02
C TRP A 20 -11.36 -18.69 -7.20
N ASP A 21 -12.17 -19.26 -8.10
CA ASP A 21 -13.47 -18.68 -8.46
C ASP A 21 -14.42 -18.56 -7.25
N GLY A 22 -14.28 -19.39 -6.22
CA GLY A 22 -15.06 -19.26 -4.98
C GLY A 22 -14.77 -18.00 -4.17
N PHE A 23 -13.68 -17.28 -4.46
CA PHE A 23 -13.40 -15.95 -3.89
C PHE A 23 -13.91 -14.80 -4.76
N LEU A 24 -14.32 -15.08 -6.00
CA LEU A 24 -14.82 -14.05 -6.89
C LEU A 24 -16.31 -13.88 -6.69
N LEU A 25 -16.72 -12.63 -6.47
CA LEU A 25 -18.13 -12.27 -6.51
C LEU A 25 -18.69 -12.57 -7.92
N PRO A 26 -19.77 -13.36 -8.04
CA PRO A 26 -20.43 -13.62 -9.31
C PRO A 26 -20.85 -12.34 -10.02
N ASP A 27 -20.79 -12.34 -11.35
CA ASP A 27 -21.14 -11.17 -12.17
C ASP A 27 -22.61 -10.75 -11.96
N GLU A 28 -23.50 -11.68 -11.68
CA GLU A 28 -24.92 -11.43 -11.44
C GLU A 28 -25.17 -10.67 -10.12
N LEU A 29 -24.22 -10.72 -9.18
CA LEU A 29 -24.28 -10.00 -7.91
C LEU A 29 -23.59 -8.64 -7.96
N ARG A 30 -22.92 -8.28 -9.07
CA ARG A 30 -22.27 -6.97 -9.22
C ARG A 30 -23.33 -5.89 -9.41
N LEU A 31 -23.38 -4.97 -8.45
CA LEU A 31 -24.27 -3.81 -8.53
C LEU A 31 -23.78 -2.83 -9.62
N PRO A 32 -24.68 -2.22 -10.41
CA PRO A 32 -24.27 -1.27 -11.43
C PRO A 32 -23.56 -0.05 -10.82
N PRO A 33 -22.42 0.40 -11.39
CA PRO A 33 -21.74 1.59 -10.88
C PRO A 33 -22.64 2.82 -11.03
N CYS A 34 -22.57 3.72 -10.06
CA CYS A 34 -23.28 4.99 -10.12
C CYS A 34 -22.72 5.83 -11.28
N PRO A 35 -23.53 6.21 -12.28
CA PRO A 35 -23.05 6.94 -13.46
C PRO A 35 -22.63 8.38 -13.14
N ALA A 36 -23.12 8.95 -12.03
CA ALA A 36 -22.78 10.32 -11.64
C ALA A 36 -21.36 10.45 -11.06
N CYS A 37 -20.86 9.40 -10.40
CA CYS A 37 -19.52 9.37 -9.80
C CYS A 37 -18.62 8.27 -10.38
N GLU A 38 -19.06 7.57 -11.43
CA GLU A 38 -18.30 6.50 -12.10
C GLU A 38 -17.80 5.42 -11.13
N GLY A 39 -18.62 5.01 -10.16
CA GLY A 39 -18.21 4.01 -9.16
C GLY A 39 -17.47 4.55 -7.94
N MET A 40 -17.04 5.82 -7.92
CA MET A 40 -16.14 6.34 -6.87
C MET A 40 -16.82 6.64 -5.54
N GLY A 41 -18.13 6.90 -5.54
CA GLY A 41 -18.87 7.35 -4.36
C GLY A 41 -18.64 8.81 -3.97
N TRP A 42 -17.67 9.51 -4.59
CA TRP A 42 -17.29 10.87 -4.21
C TRP A 42 -18.13 11.96 -4.89
N SER A 43 -18.31 13.09 -4.20
CA SER A 43 -18.86 14.31 -4.80
C SER A 43 -17.92 14.86 -5.89
N PRO A 44 -18.43 15.68 -6.84
CA PRO A 44 -17.59 16.35 -7.83
C PRO A 44 -16.46 17.17 -7.19
N GLU A 45 -16.73 17.80 -6.04
CA GLU A 45 -15.78 18.60 -5.28
C GLU A 45 -14.69 17.71 -4.65
N ALA A 46 -15.06 16.58 -4.05
CA ALA A 46 -14.12 15.60 -3.55
C ALA A 46 -13.22 15.05 -4.67
N LYS A 47 -13.79 14.71 -5.85
CA LYS A 47 -13.02 14.25 -7.01
C LYS A 47 -12.02 15.32 -7.50
N LEU A 48 -12.41 16.59 -7.50
CA LEU A 48 -11.50 17.68 -7.86
C LEU A 48 -10.33 17.77 -6.89
N LEU A 49 -10.60 17.73 -5.59
CA LEU A 49 -9.58 17.76 -4.54
C LEU A 49 -8.65 16.54 -4.60
N GLN A 50 -9.20 15.34 -4.86
CA GLN A 50 -8.41 14.13 -5.15
C GLN A 50 -7.43 14.34 -6.31
N ASN A 51 -7.94 14.92 -7.39
CA ASN A 51 -7.14 15.13 -8.57
C ASN A 51 -6.02 16.14 -8.31
N ARG A 52 -6.27 17.17 -7.50
CA ARG A 52 -5.21 18.11 -7.05
C ARG A 52 -4.16 17.43 -6.18
N TRP A 53 -4.57 16.49 -5.31
CA TRP A 53 -3.65 15.69 -4.50
C TRP A 53 -2.55 15.03 -5.33
N TYR A 54 -2.94 14.38 -6.42
CA TYR A 54 -2.00 13.64 -7.29
C TYR A 54 -1.56 14.42 -8.54
N GLY A 55 -1.89 15.71 -8.65
CA GLY A 55 -1.53 16.56 -9.81
C GLY A 55 -2.22 16.19 -11.12
N LYS A 56 -3.40 15.58 -11.03
CA LYS A 56 -4.33 15.32 -12.16
C LYS A 56 -5.27 16.50 -12.43
N ALA A 57 -5.26 17.52 -11.57
CA ALA A 57 -5.97 18.79 -11.76
C ALA A 57 -5.06 19.97 -11.39
N PRO A 58 -5.30 21.18 -11.93
CA PRO A 58 -4.50 22.36 -11.61
C PRO A 58 -4.44 22.62 -10.09
N PHE A 59 -3.21 22.75 -9.60
CA PHE A 59 -2.86 23.03 -8.21
C PHE A 59 -1.68 23.99 -8.17
N ARG A 60 -1.65 24.88 -7.17
CA ARG A 60 -0.56 25.81 -6.91
C ARG A 60 -0.14 25.71 -5.44
N PRO A 61 1.15 25.55 -5.11
CA PRO A 61 1.64 25.51 -3.74
C PRO A 61 1.13 26.68 -2.88
N GLU A 62 1.02 27.85 -3.50
CA GLU A 62 0.64 29.10 -2.86
C GLU A 62 -0.83 29.08 -2.38
N ASP A 63 -1.70 28.28 -3.00
CA ASP A 63 -3.10 28.11 -2.58
C ASP A 63 -3.19 27.45 -1.18
N ARG A 64 -2.10 26.81 -0.73
CA ARG A 64 -1.95 26.23 0.62
C ARG A 64 -0.97 27.01 1.49
N GLY A 65 -0.49 28.17 1.03
CA GLY A 65 0.55 28.93 1.73
C GLY A 65 1.92 28.25 1.74
N SER A 66 2.18 27.34 0.80
CA SER A 66 3.47 26.68 0.63
C SER A 66 4.33 27.44 -0.40
N GLU A 67 5.64 27.47 -0.18
CA GLU A 67 6.59 27.96 -1.19
C GLU A 67 6.84 26.88 -2.24
N PRO A 68 6.89 27.22 -3.54
CA PRO A 68 7.24 26.27 -4.58
C PRO A 68 8.62 25.65 -4.36
N LEU A 69 8.72 24.33 -4.53
CA LEU A 69 9.97 23.59 -4.51
C LEU A 69 10.86 24.03 -5.67
N THR A 70 12.17 24.02 -5.43
CA THR A 70 13.19 24.36 -6.44
C THR A 70 14.21 23.24 -6.55
N VAL A 71 15.15 23.37 -7.50
CA VAL A 71 16.28 22.44 -7.64
C VAL A 71 17.20 22.44 -6.41
N GLU A 72 17.21 23.53 -5.63
CA GLU A 72 18.02 23.66 -4.42
C GLU A 72 17.30 23.14 -3.17
N THR A 73 16.02 22.77 -3.27
CA THR A 73 15.31 22.16 -2.14
C THR A 73 16.00 20.84 -1.76
N PRO A 74 16.45 20.66 -0.50
CA PRO A 74 17.27 19.50 -0.12
C PRO A 74 16.64 18.15 -0.45
N GLY A 75 15.34 17.98 -0.21
CA GLY A 75 14.61 16.74 -0.54
C GLY A 75 14.54 16.45 -2.05
N VAL A 76 14.36 17.49 -2.87
CA VAL A 76 14.37 17.38 -4.34
C VAL A 76 15.74 16.92 -4.83
N ARG A 77 16.80 17.57 -4.34
CA ARG A 77 18.17 17.23 -4.73
C ARG A 77 18.56 15.81 -4.33
N ALA A 78 18.28 15.43 -3.08
CA ALA A 78 18.59 14.09 -2.59
C ALA A 78 17.86 12.99 -3.39
N PHE A 79 16.60 13.21 -3.76
CA PHE A 79 15.85 12.25 -4.59
C PHE A 79 16.42 12.18 -6.01
N ALA A 80 16.78 13.32 -6.61
CA ALA A 80 17.40 13.37 -7.93
C ALA A 80 18.74 12.62 -7.96
N GLU A 81 19.60 12.85 -6.97
CA GLU A 81 20.88 12.14 -6.80
C GLU A 81 20.66 10.63 -6.71
N ARG A 82 19.68 10.18 -5.93
CA ARG A 82 19.33 8.76 -5.82
C ARG A 82 18.85 8.17 -7.14
N ASN A 83 17.99 8.87 -7.88
CA ASN A 83 17.48 8.39 -9.18
C ASN A 83 18.62 8.25 -10.19
N VAL A 84 19.48 9.27 -10.30
CA VAL A 84 20.63 9.28 -11.21
C VAL A 84 21.60 8.15 -10.85
N ALA A 85 21.94 7.99 -9.57
CA ALA A 85 22.83 6.92 -9.10
C ALA A 85 22.25 5.51 -9.37
N HIS A 86 20.94 5.35 -9.26
CA HIS A 86 20.29 4.04 -9.46
C HIS A 86 20.17 3.63 -10.94
N ALA A 87 20.07 4.60 -11.86
CA ALA A 87 19.82 4.33 -13.27
C ALA A 87 20.60 5.29 -14.19
N THR A 88 21.93 5.27 -14.08
CA THR A 88 22.84 6.10 -14.88
C THR A 88 22.63 5.93 -16.40
N TRP A 89 22.27 4.72 -16.85
CA TRP A 89 21.97 4.44 -18.26
C TRP A 89 20.77 5.23 -18.81
N PHE A 90 19.82 5.62 -17.94
CA PHE A 90 18.62 6.35 -18.32
C PHE A 90 18.80 7.85 -18.09
N TYR A 91 19.27 8.23 -16.90
CA TYR A 91 19.37 9.64 -16.51
C TYR A 91 20.67 10.30 -16.98
N GLY A 92 21.71 9.53 -17.34
CA GLY A 92 23.08 10.02 -17.50
C GLY A 92 23.83 10.12 -16.17
N GLU A 93 24.94 10.85 -16.16
CA GLU A 93 25.82 10.97 -14.99
C GLU A 93 26.18 12.43 -14.69
N GLY A 94 26.62 12.68 -13.44
CA GLY A 94 27.14 13.97 -12.99
C GLY A 94 26.09 15.05 -12.70
N GLU A 95 26.56 16.23 -12.32
CA GLU A 95 25.74 17.34 -11.82
C GLU A 95 24.65 17.78 -12.82
N ALA A 96 24.96 17.80 -14.12
CA ALA A 96 24.00 18.19 -15.14
C ALA A 96 22.81 17.21 -15.24
N ALA A 97 23.02 15.92 -14.97
CA ALA A 97 21.95 14.93 -14.89
C ALA A 97 21.10 15.13 -13.63
N ILE A 98 21.75 15.38 -12.50
CA ILE A 98 21.10 15.65 -11.20
C ILE A 98 20.21 16.90 -11.29
N VAL A 99 20.73 18.02 -11.78
CA VAL A 99 19.97 19.27 -11.91
C VAL A 99 18.78 19.11 -12.85
N ARG A 100 18.94 18.39 -13.97
CA ARG A 100 17.83 18.11 -14.90
C ARG A 100 16.74 17.28 -14.24
N GLU A 101 17.09 16.25 -13.49
CA GLU A 101 16.12 15.43 -12.76
C GLU A 101 15.46 16.21 -11.62
N ALA A 102 16.23 17.01 -10.86
CA ALA A 102 15.71 17.90 -9.83
C ALA A 102 14.68 18.91 -10.39
N HIS A 103 14.94 19.45 -11.58
CA HIS A 103 13.98 20.35 -12.25
C HIS A 103 12.70 19.61 -12.66
N ARG A 104 12.81 18.38 -13.17
CA ARG A 104 11.65 17.55 -13.51
C ARG A 104 10.81 17.23 -12.26
N LEU A 105 11.47 16.82 -11.17
CA LEU A 105 10.84 16.49 -9.89
C LEU A 105 10.15 17.69 -9.26
N SER A 106 10.85 18.82 -9.09
CA SER A 106 10.25 20.03 -8.53
C SER A 106 9.07 20.54 -9.35
N SER A 107 9.16 20.53 -10.69
CA SER A 107 8.04 20.90 -11.56
C SER A 107 6.82 19.98 -11.40
N MET A 108 7.05 18.67 -11.26
CA MET A 108 5.99 17.70 -11.04
C MET A 108 5.37 17.84 -9.65
N TRP A 109 6.18 17.90 -8.60
CA TRP A 109 5.73 17.97 -7.21
C TRP A 109 5.04 19.29 -6.86
N ASN A 110 5.44 20.39 -7.49
CA ASN A 110 4.73 21.68 -7.38
C ASN A 110 3.29 21.63 -7.93
N GLN A 111 2.93 20.61 -8.70
CA GLN A 111 1.56 20.41 -9.18
C GLN A 111 0.76 19.45 -8.30
N GLN A 112 1.31 18.97 -7.18
CA GLN A 112 0.71 17.94 -6.34
C GLN A 112 0.51 18.45 -4.92
N TRP A 113 -0.75 18.51 -4.46
CA TRP A 113 -1.05 18.99 -3.11
C TRP A 113 -0.40 18.12 -2.02
N CYS A 114 -0.15 16.83 -2.26
CA CYS A 114 0.51 15.95 -1.29
C CYS A 114 1.92 16.40 -0.85
N HIS A 115 2.56 17.34 -1.56
CA HIS A 115 3.87 17.90 -1.20
C HIS A 115 3.79 19.31 -0.59
N HIS A 116 2.58 19.84 -0.47
CA HIS A 116 2.29 21.23 -0.13
C HIS A 116 1.13 21.31 0.88
N LEU A 117 1.18 20.49 1.91
CA LEU A 117 0.22 20.53 3.01
C LEU A 117 0.36 21.83 3.80
N ASN A 118 -0.76 22.37 4.27
CA ASN A 118 -0.76 23.42 5.28
C ASN A 118 -0.94 22.81 6.68
N GLN A 119 -0.90 23.64 7.72
CA GLN A 119 -0.99 23.11 9.09
C GLN A 119 -2.35 22.44 9.37
N ALA A 120 -3.45 22.95 8.81
CA ALA A 120 -4.77 22.33 8.99
C ALA A 120 -4.88 20.94 8.36
N ASP A 121 -4.14 20.68 7.27
CA ASP A 121 -4.03 19.34 6.68
C ASP A 121 -3.23 18.39 7.59
N VAL A 122 -2.13 18.88 8.15
CA VAL A 122 -1.31 18.10 9.09
C VAL A 122 -2.07 17.80 10.37
N ASP A 123 -2.78 18.77 10.93
CA ASP A 123 -3.59 18.60 12.14
C ASP A 123 -4.69 17.55 11.91
N ALA A 124 -5.34 17.56 10.73
CA ALA A 124 -6.33 16.55 10.36
C ALA A 124 -5.71 15.14 10.28
N LEU A 125 -4.50 15.03 9.72
CA LEU A 125 -3.77 13.76 9.67
C LEU A 125 -3.41 13.26 11.07
N VAL A 126 -2.90 14.14 11.95
CA VAL A 126 -2.59 13.79 13.35
C VAL A 126 -3.84 13.33 14.09
N ALA A 127 -4.96 14.07 13.94
CA ALA A 127 -6.23 13.72 14.56
C ALA A 127 -6.78 12.36 14.08
N ALA A 128 -6.51 12.00 12.82
CA ALA A 128 -6.85 10.70 12.25
C ALA A 128 -5.86 9.57 12.62
N GLY A 129 -4.94 9.80 13.57
CA GLY A 129 -3.94 8.81 13.99
C GLY A 129 -2.91 8.50 12.92
N ARG A 130 -2.65 9.43 11.99
CA ARG A 130 -1.63 9.30 10.94
C ARG A 130 -0.31 9.94 11.40
N LEU A 131 0.70 9.91 10.52
CA LEU A 131 2.02 10.51 10.78
C LEU A 131 2.74 9.91 12.00
N MET A 132 2.62 8.59 12.18
CA MET A 132 3.20 7.86 13.32
C MET A 132 4.72 8.02 13.44
N ASP A 133 5.44 8.20 12.33
CA ASP A 133 6.88 8.50 12.32
C ASP A 133 7.21 9.77 13.14
N PHE A 134 6.30 10.73 13.16
CA PHE A 134 6.44 11.97 13.91
C PHE A 134 5.91 11.86 15.34
N THR A 135 4.78 11.20 15.53
CA THR A 135 4.04 11.23 16.80
C THR A 135 4.38 10.06 17.73
N HIS A 136 5.00 9.00 17.22
CA HIS A 136 5.28 7.76 17.94
C HIS A 136 6.73 7.29 17.75
N THR A 137 7.18 6.44 18.66
CA THR A 137 8.43 5.67 18.57
C THR A 137 8.07 4.20 18.49
N TRP A 138 8.73 3.44 17.62
CA TRP A 138 8.53 2.00 17.53
C TRP A 138 9.64 1.24 18.29
N SER A 139 9.24 0.29 19.13
CA SER A 139 10.13 -0.74 19.69
C SER A 139 9.60 -2.14 19.37
N ARG A 140 10.46 -3.16 19.42
CA ARG A 140 10.02 -4.55 19.23
C ARG A 140 9.14 -5.04 20.38
N GLU A 141 9.40 -4.58 21.59
CA GLU A 141 8.72 -5.02 22.81
C GLU A 141 7.34 -4.40 22.95
N ASP A 142 7.23 -3.10 22.64
CA ASP A 142 6.03 -2.30 22.92
C ASP A 142 5.29 -1.90 21.64
N GLY A 143 5.88 -2.13 20.46
CA GLY A 143 5.34 -1.64 19.20
C GLY A 143 5.39 -0.11 19.11
N TRP A 144 4.42 0.47 18.41
CA TRP A 144 4.29 1.93 18.28
C TRP A 144 3.75 2.54 19.58
N GLN A 145 4.57 3.34 20.25
CA GLN A 145 4.21 4.05 21.48
C GLN A 145 4.24 5.57 21.25
N PRO A 146 3.26 6.33 21.76
CA PRO A 146 3.27 7.79 21.66
C PRO A 146 4.56 8.36 22.24
N LYS A 147 5.12 9.39 21.60
CA LYS A 147 6.28 10.11 22.15
C LYS A 147 5.89 10.84 23.45
N ASP A 148 6.80 10.82 24.41
CA ASP A 148 6.73 11.61 25.63
C ASP A 148 8.00 12.48 25.74
N PRO A 149 7.90 13.82 25.61
CA PRO A 149 6.67 14.59 25.42
C PRO A 149 6.05 14.40 24.02
N PRO A 150 4.73 14.61 23.85
CA PRO A 150 4.07 14.54 22.55
C PRO A 150 4.68 15.52 21.54
N HIS A 151 4.92 15.06 20.31
CA HIS A 151 5.36 15.90 19.19
C HIS A 151 4.19 16.15 18.25
N VAL A 152 3.93 17.43 17.95
CA VAL A 152 2.96 17.82 16.90
C VAL A 152 3.77 18.29 15.69
N PRO A 153 3.78 17.53 14.58
CA PRO A 153 4.56 17.90 13.42
C PRO A 153 4.02 19.16 12.76
N THR A 154 4.93 19.95 12.23
CA THR A 154 4.64 21.13 11.42
C THR A 154 4.40 20.76 9.96
N ALA A 155 3.66 21.59 9.23
CA ALA A 155 3.54 21.49 7.78
C ALA A 155 4.90 21.40 7.07
N ALA A 156 5.91 22.16 7.53
CA ALA A 156 7.25 22.12 6.96
C ALA A 156 7.93 20.76 7.14
N GLU A 157 7.84 20.16 8.33
CA GLU A 157 8.39 18.83 8.61
C GLU A 157 7.72 17.75 7.77
N VAL A 158 6.38 17.76 7.67
CA VAL A 158 5.64 16.76 6.89
C VAL A 158 5.89 16.93 5.40
N ASN A 159 5.90 18.16 4.88
CA ASN A 159 6.21 18.40 3.47
C ASN A 159 7.63 17.97 3.13
N ALA A 160 8.62 18.24 4.00
CA ALA A 160 9.98 17.74 3.81
C ALA A 160 10.05 16.21 3.82
N TRP A 161 9.35 15.56 4.74
CA TRP A 161 9.22 14.09 4.80
C TRP A 161 8.55 13.52 3.54
N SER A 162 7.56 14.21 2.98
CA SER A 162 6.84 13.76 1.78
C SER A 162 7.74 13.63 0.54
N LEU A 163 8.87 14.34 0.51
CA LEU A 163 9.89 14.26 -0.54
C LEU A 163 10.84 13.07 -0.35
N SER A 164 10.66 12.29 0.72
CA SER A 164 11.48 11.15 1.08
C SER A 164 10.64 9.86 1.17
N GLY A 165 11.25 8.72 0.84
CA GLY A 165 10.63 7.39 1.02
C GLY A 165 9.33 7.16 0.23
N LEU A 166 8.33 6.58 0.91
CA LEU A 166 7.03 6.14 0.35
C LEU A 166 5.97 7.27 0.31
N GLY A 167 6.20 8.40 0.98
CA GLY A 167 5.29 9.56 0.98
C GLY A 167 3.90 9.27 1.55
N HIS A 168 2.91 10.05 1.12
CA HIS A 168 1.52 9.87 1.55
C HIS A 168 0.79 8.76 0.78
N ASP A 169 0.02 7.94 1.50
CA ASP A 169 -0.89 6.94 0.92
C ASP A 169 -2.28 7.51 0.60
N SER A 170 -3.16 6.68 0.05
CA SER A 170 -4.55 7.05 -0.27
C SER A 170 -5.39 7.35 0.98
N ILE A 171 -5.03 6.80 2.14
CA ILE A 171 -5.72 7.11 3.41
C ILE A 171 -5.42 8.56 3.80
N ASN A 172 -4.15 8.97 3.77
CA ASN A 172 -3.77 10.37 4.03
C ASN A 172 -4.50 11.32 3.07
N GLN A 173 -4.57 10.94 1.79
CA GLN A 173 -5.32 11.70 0.78
C GLN A 173 -6.79 11.86 1.14
N SER A 174 -7.47 10.76 1.51
CA SER A 174 -8.89 10.79 1.87
C SER A 174 -9.16 11.64 3.11
N VAL A 175 -8.32 11.52 4.14
CA VAL A 175 -8.44 12.31 5.39
C VAL A 175 -8.35 13.80 5.09
N VAL A 176 -7.36 14.22 4.31
CA VAL A 176 -7.14 15.63 4.00
C VAL A 176 -8.25 16.19 3.11
N VAL A 177 -8.72 15.42 2.11
CA VAL A 177 -9.84 15.84 1.26
C VAL A 177 -11.13 15.99 2.06
N HIS A 178 -11.45 15.04 2.94
CA HIS A 178 -12.63 15.12 3.81
C HIS A 178 -12.56 16.35 4.71
N ALA A 179 -11.43 16.57 5.39
CA ALA A 179 -11.26 17.71 6.29
C ALA A 179 -11.34 19.05 5.54
N GLU A 180 -10.84 19.14 4.30
CA GLU A 180 -10.97 20.34 3.48
C GLU A 180 -12.42 20.64 3.10
N LEU A 181 -13.20 19.63 2.70
CA LEU A 181 -14.61 19.80 2.36
C LEU A 181 -15.44 20.16 3.58
N GLU A 182 -15.17 19.52 4.73
CA GLU A 182 -15.82 19.84 5.99
C GLU A 182 -15.62 21.32 6.36
N ARG A 183 -14.38 21.84 6.25
CA ARG A 183 -14.08 23.26 6.47
C ARG A 183 -14.83 24.19 5.52
N GLN A 184 -15.12 23.73 4.30
CA GLN A 184 -15.90 24.47 3.30
C GLN A 184 -17.42 24.29 3.47
N GLY A 185 -17.87 23.42 4.38
CA GLY A 185 -19.29 23.09 4.56
C GLY A 185 -19.86 22.29 3.38
N LEU A 186 -19.03 21.52 2.68
CA LEU A 186 -19.39 20.71 1.52
C LEU A 186 -19.38 19.22 1.87
N SER A 187 -20.24 18.45 1.20
CA SER A 187 -20.24 16.98 1.31
C SER A 187 -19.16 16.37 0.43
N ASP A 188 -18.48 15.34 0.94
CA ASP A 188 -17.58 14.48 0.19
C ASP A 188 -18.28 13.33 -0.54
N LEU A 189 -19.55 13.07 -0.21
CA LEU A 189 -20.33 11.99 -0.79
C LEU A 189 -21.07 12.42 -2.06
N CYS A 190 -21.10 11.53 -3.04
CA CYS A 190 -21.88 11.69 -4.26
C CYS A 190 -23.37 11.85 -3.92
N PRO A 191 -24.06 12.90 -4.40
CA PRO A 191 -25.46 13.14 -4.07
C PRO A 191 -26.43 12.10 -4.62
N ASN A 192 -26.01 11.31 -5.62
CA ASN A 192 -26.87 10.31 -6.28
C ASN A 192 -26.83 8.94 -5.58
N CYS A 193 -25.67 8.53 -5.07
CA CYS A 193 -25.48 7.22 -4.43
C CYS A 193 -25.11 7.33 -2.94
N ASN A 194 -25.02 8.56 -2.42
CA ASN A 194 -24.66 8.86 -1.03
C ASN A 194 -23.39 8.12 -0.56
N GLY A 195 -22.34 8.11 -1.40
CA GLY A 195 -21.08 7.44 -1.08
C GLY A 195 -20.98 5.98 -1.52
N ALA A 196 -22.08 5.32 -1.86
CA ALA A 196 -22.06 3.87 -2.15
C ALA A 196 -21.27 3.50 -3.42
N GLY A 197 -21.14 4.43 -4.37
CA GLY A 197 -20.50 4.17 -5.66
C GLY A 197 -21.34 3.32 -6.62
N GLU A 198 -22.49 2.79 -6.18
CA GLU A 198 -23.38 1.94 -6.98
C GLU A 198 -24.85 2.38 -6.87
N VAL A 199 -25.71 1.86 -7.76
CA VAL A 199 -27.15 2.20 -7.86
C VAL A 199 -28.08 0.97 -7.85
N GLY A 200 -27.76 -0.04 -7.04
CA GLY A 200 -28.57 -1.25 -6.84
C GLY A 200 -29.87 -1.03 -6.06
N THR A 201 -30.83 -1.93 -6.23
CA THR A 201 -32.02 -1.99 -5.37
C THR A 201 -31.67 -2.59 -4.01
N ASP A 202 -32.52 -2.39 -2.99
CA ASP A 202 -32.32 -2.96 -1.66
C ASP A 202 -32.26 -4.50 -1.69
N GLU A 203 -33.03 -5.14 -2.59
CA GLU A 203 -33.00 -6.59 -2.78
C GLU A 203 -31.68 -7.07 -3.38
N GLN A 204 -31.13 -6.33 -4.35
CA GLN A 204 -29.82 -6.64 -4.93
C GLN A 204 -28.69 -6.46 -3.89
N ARG A 205 -28.76 -5.40 -3.07
CA ARG A 205 -27.84 -5.18 -1.96
C ARG A 205 -27.91 -6.29 -0.92
N ALA A 206 -29.11 -6.68 -0.50
CA ALA A 206 -29.27 -7.79 0.45
C ALA A 206 -28.70 -9.11 -0.11
N THR A 207 -28.87 -9.36 -1.42
CA THR A 207 -28.30 -10.55 -2.07
C THR A 207 -26.77 -10.47 -2.14
N TYR A 208 -26.21 -9.30 -2.46
CA TYR A 208 -24.77 -9.05 -2.44
C TYR A 208 -24.18 -9.23 -1.03
N GLU A 209 -24.80 -8.64 -0.01
CA GLU A 209 -24.36 -8.70 1.39
C GLU A 209 -24.46 -10.11 1.98
N ALA A 210 -25.39 -10.93 1.49
CA ALA A 210 -25.54 -12.33 1.89
C ALA A 210 -24.57 -13.30 1.20
N TRP A 211 -23.83 -12.86 0.18
CA TRP A 211 -22.88 -13.72 -0.51
C TRP A 211 -21.65 -13.97 0.37
N GLU A 212 -21.29 -15.24 0.51
CA GLU A 212 -20.08 -15.66 1.21
C GLU A 212 -19.09 -16.34 0.25
N PRO A 213 -17.80 -16.03 0.34
CA PRO A 213 -16.78 -16.72 -0.43
C PRO A 213 -16.69 -18.19 -0.02
N THR A 214 -16.47 -19.06 -0.99
CA THR A 214 -16.24 -20.49 -0.76
C THR A 214 -14.76 -20.80 -0.83
N ALA A 215 -14.20 -21.37 0.25
CA ALA A 215 -12.81 -21.82 0.27
C ALA A 215 -12.55 -22.97 -0.73
N PRO A 216 -11.31 -23.13 -1.24
CA PRO A 216 -10.94 -24.33 -1.98
C PRO A 216 -11.14 -25.59 -1.10
N PRO A 217 -11.38 -26.76 -1.71
CA PRO A 217 -11.58 -27.99 -0.96
C PRO A 217 -10.37 -28.28 -0.06
N THR A 218 -10.63 -28.78 1.15
CA THR A 218 -9.58 -29.22 2.06
C THR A 218 -9.14 -30.63 1.71
N GLY A 219 -7.83 -30.89 1.78
CA GLY A 219 -7.27 -32.23 1.58
C GLY A 219 -5.85 -32.35 2.14
N GLU A 220 -5.17 -33.46 1.85
CA GLU A 220 -3.89 -33.77 2.50
C GLU A 220 -2.67 -33.09 1.87
N GLY A 221 -2.78 -32.60 0.64
CA GLY A 221 -1.72 -31.93 -0.08
C GLY A 221 -1.33 -30.58 0.51
N TRP A 222 -0.15 -30.09 0.18
CA TRP A 222 0.44 -28.85 0.65
C TRP A 222 0.65 -27.90 -0.52
N GLN A 223 0.18 -26.66 -0.41
CA GLN A 223 0.27 -25.69 -1.50
C GLN A 223 0.50 -24.28 -0.97
N LEU A 224 1.35 -23.52 -1.65
CA LEU A 224 1.54 -22.08 -1.42
C LEU A 224 0.46 -21.29 -2.12
N TRP A 225 -0.17 -20.36 -1.39
CA TRP A 225 -1.20 -19.45 -1.88
C TRP A 225 -0.83 -18.00 -1.59
N GLU A 226 -1.38 -17.09 -2.39
CA GLU A 226 -1.43 -15.68 -2.02
C GLU A 226 -2.69 -15.31 -1.27
N SER A 227 -2.62 -14.27 -0.44
CA SER A 227 -3.74 -13.88 0.44
C SER A 227 -4.29 -12.48 0.21
N VAL A 228 -3.63 -11.63 -0.60
CA VAL A 228 -4.01 -10.20 -0.74
C VAL A 228 -4.45 -9.77 -2.15
N SER A 229 -4.28 -10.61 -3.17
CA SER A 229 -4.72 -10.34 -4.55
C SER A 229 -5.74 -11.38 -5.01
N GLU A 230 -6.78 -11.56 -4.21
CA GLU A 230 -7.97 -12.37 -4.53
C GLU A 230 -7.80 -13.90 -4.36
N GLY A 231 -6.60 -14.40 -4.05
CA GLY A 231 -6.40 -15.77 -3.54
C GLY A 231 -6.21 -16.81 -4.65
N SER A 232 -4.97 -16.97 -5.10
CA SER A 232 -4.56 -17.94 -6.13
C SER A 232 -3.48 -18.92 -5.62
N PRO A 233 -3.43 -20.15 -6.16
CA PRO A 233 -2.32 -21.06 -5.89
C PRO A 233 -1.09 -20.62 -6.67
N ILE A 234 0.05 -20.62 -6.00
CA ILE A 234 1.32 -20.17 -6.56
C ILE A 234 2.26 -21.35 -6.84
N SER A 235 2.15 -22.40 -6.04
CA SER A 235 2.90 -23.64 -6.25
C SER A 235 2.00 -24.76 -6.77
N PRO A 236 2.58 -25.81 -7.38
CA PRO A 236 1.92 -27.11 -7.46
C PRO A 236 1.49 -27.62 -6.08
N VAL A 237 0.63 -28.63 -6.07
CA VAL A 237 0.29 -29.37 -4.85
C VAL A 237 1.37 -30.40 -4.56
N PHE A 238 1.86 -30.40 -3.32
CA PHE A 238 2.83 -31.38 -2.84
C PHE A 238 2.15 -32.40 -1.93
N GLY A 239 2.52 -33.67 -2.05
CA GLY A 239 1.94 -34.73 -1.22
C GLY A 239 2.30 -34.62 0.27
N ASP A 240 3.39 -33.92 0.59
CA ASP A 240 3.86 -33.73 1.95
C ASP A 240 4.52 -32.35 2.16
N ARG A 241 4.71 -32.04 3.44
CA ARG A 241 5.31 -30.78 3.91
C ARG A 241 6.75 -30.59 3.41
N GLU A 242 7.52 -31.68 3.35
CA GLU A 242 8.94 -31.64 3.03
C GLU A 242 9.19 -31.29 1.57
N ALA A 243 8.35 -31.80 0.67
CA ALA A 243 8.39 -31.47 -0.75
C ALA A 243 8.09 -29.98 -1.00
N LEU A 244 7.12 -29.40 -0.28
CA LEU A 244 6.85 -27.95 -0.35
C LEU A 244 8.05 -27.13 0.15
N ILE A 245 8.66 -27.52 1.28
CA ILE A 245 9.85 -26.83 1.80
C ILE A 245 11.01 -26.93 0.82
N GLY A 246 11.25 -28.11 0.24
CA GLY A 246 12.27 -28.29 -0.80
C GLY A 246 12.05 -27.35 -1.97
N TRP A 247 10.80 -27.24 -2.45
CA TRP A 247 10.45 -26.33 -3.54
C TRP A 247 10.69 -24.86 -3.19
N LEU A 248 10.37 -24.40 -1.97
CA LEU A 248 10.62 -23.04 -1.49
C LEU A 248 12.11 -22.65 -1.45
N THR A 249 13.00 -23.64 -1.41
CA THR A 249 14.47 -23.43 -1.44
C THR A 249 15.07 -23.47 -2.84
N THR A 250 14.26 -23.64 -3.88
CA THR A 250 14.69 -23.56 -5.29
C THR A 250 14.68 -22.13 -5.80
N ASP A 251 15.11 -21.89 -7.05
CA ASP A 251 15.09 -20.59 -7.76
C ASP A 251 13.67 -20.01 -8.01
N TYR A 252 12.68 -20.48 -7.24
CA TYR A 252 11.38 -19.83 -7.15
C TYR A 252 11.56 -18.36 -6.73
N SER A 253 11.13 -17.46 -7.60
CA SER A 253 11.07 -16.04 -7.34
C SER A 253 9.67 -15.54 -7.64
N TRP A 254 9.11 -14.77 -6.70
CA TRP A 254 7.78 -14.21 -6.86
C TRP A 254 7.63 -12.95 -6.00
N GLY A 255 7.17 -11.85 -6.59
CA GLY A 255 6.98 -10.59 -5.88
C GLY A 255 8.27 -10.04 -5.25
N ALA A 256 8.25 -9.81 -3.94
CA ALA A 256 9.41 -9.29 -3.18
C ALA A 256 10.46 -10.38 -2.88
N GLN A 257 10.12 -11.66 -3.03
CA GLN A 257 11.04 -12.77 -2.89
C GLN A 257 11.91 -12.87 -4.14
N ARG A 258 13.09 -12.25 -4.09
CA ARG A 258 14.05 -12.19 -5.21
C ARG A 258 15.14 -13.25 -5.15
N THR A 259 15.23 -13.96 -4.04
CA THR A 259 16.18 -15.05 -3.80
C THR A 259 15.44 -16.26 -3.24
N PRO A 260 15.94 -17.50 -3.36
CA PRO A 260 15.39 -18.64 -2.65
C PRO A 260 15.33 -18.42 -1.14
N LEU A 261 14.36 -19.03 -0.45
CA LEU A 261 14.39 -19.07 1.02
C LEU A 261 15.52 -20.01 1.47
N THR A 262 16.15 -19.69 2.60
CA THR A 262 16.96 -20.70 3.29
C THR A 262 16.04 -21.81 3.80
N ARG A 263 16.59 -23.00 4.04
CA ARG A 263 15.84 -24.13 4.60
C ARG A 263 15.14 -23.75 5.93
N GLU A 264 15.85 -23.05 6.80
CA GLU A 264 15.32 -22.56 8.07
C GLU A 264 14.15 -21.58 7.89
N GLN A 265 14.27 -20.63 6.95
CA GLN A 265 13.19 -19.70 6.63
C GLN A 265 11.96 -20.42 6.09
N ALA A 266 12.15 -21.37 5.18
CA ALA A 266 11.06 -22.15 4.60
C ALA A 266 10.37 -23.04 5.65
N GLU A 267 11.12 -23.68 6.56
CA GLU A 267 10.54 -24.43 7.68
C GLU A 267 9.74 -23.55 8.63
N ALA A 268 10.28 -22.38 8.99
CA ALA A 268 9.63 -21.43 9.88
C ALA A 268 8.31 -20.92 9.26
N PHE A 269 8.34 -20.53 7.99
CA PHE A 269 7.18 -20.07 7.24
C PHE A 269 6.13 -21.17 7.09
N VAL A 270 6.49 -22.36 6.61
CA VAL A 270 5.54 -23.48 6.47
C VAL A 270 4.98 -23.93 7.82
N GLY A 271 5.78 -23.83 8.89
CA GLY A 271 5.32 -24.11 10.26
C GLY A 271 4.37 -23.05 10.82
N LEU A 272 4.50 -21.77 10.43
CA LEU A 272 3.54 -20.72 10.79
C LEU A 272 2.27 -20.80 9.93
N GLY A 273 2.40 -21.24 8.68
CA GLY A 273 1.32 -21.36 7.72
C GLY A 273 0.93 -20.04 7.03
N HIS A 274 1.56 -18.93 7.40
CA HIS A 274 1.35 -17.62 6.76
C HIS A 274 2.60 -16.73 6.89
N SER A 275 2.71 -15.73 6.01
CA SER A 275 3.81 -14.76 5.99
C SER A 275 3.53 -13.57 6.91
N ILE A 276 4.59 -12.84 7.28
CA ILE A 276 4.45 -11.58 8.03
C ILE A 276 4.34 -10.43 7.03
N GLY A 277 3.08 -10.12 6.67
CA GLY A 277 2.79 -9.09 5.67
C GLY A 277 3.39 -9.40 4.29
N SER A 278 3.50 -8.35 3.46
CA SER A 278 4.06 -8.43 2.12
C SER A 278 5.58 -8.33 2.03
N GLY A 279 6.21 -7.90 3.12
CA GLY A 279 7.62 -7.56 3.24
C GLY A 279 7.85 -6.76 4.52
N VAL A 280 9.05 -6.83 5.07
CA VAL A 280 9.45 -6.16 6.32
C VAL A 280 10.72 -5.37 6.06
N ILE A 281 10.73 -4.09 6.44
CA ILE A 281 11.95 -3.29 6.48
C ILE A 281 12.41 -3.26 7.94
N ALA A 282 13.59 -3.80 8.21
CA ALA A 282 14.19 -3.73 9.53
C ALA A 282 14.72 -2.31 9.81
N SER A 283 14.91 -2.00 11.09
CA SER A 283 15.41 -0.69 11.54
C SER A 283 16.81 -0.34 11.01
N ASP A 284 17.58 -1.33 10.56
CA ASP A 284 18.89 -1.16 9.90
C ASP A 284 18.79 -0.92 8.38
N GLY A 285 17.58 -0.80 7.84
CA GLY A 285 17.30 -0.56 6.42
C GLY A 285 17.30 -1.81 5.55
N ARG A 286 17.52 -3.02 6.10
CA ARG A 286 17.39 -4.26 5.33
C ARG A 286 15.92 -4.55 5.01
N HIS A 287 15.66 -5.02 3.80
CA HIS A 287 14.33 -5.43 3.35
C HIS A 287 14.25 -6.94 3.22
N PHE A 288 13.26 -7.54 3.87
CA PHE A 288 12.94 -8.96 3.85
C PHE A 288 11.59 -9.16 3.16
N SER A 289 11.42 -10.31 2.52
CA SER A 289 10.07 -10.80 2.19
C SER A 289 9.33 -11.18 3.49
N GLY A 290 8.00 -11.21 3.43
CA GLY A 290 7.20 -11.56 4.60
C GLY A 290 7.42 -13.01 5.06
N GLU A 291 7.77 -13.89 4.13
CA GLU A 291 8.09 -15.30 4.34
C GLU A 291 9.44 -15.45 5.05
N ALA A 292 10.48 -14.75 4.59
CA ALA A 292 11.79 -14.74 5.24
C ALA A 292 11.73 -14.12 6.65
N ALA A 293 10.90 -13.08 6.81
CA ALA A 293 10.72 -12.40 8.09
C ALA A 293 10.18 -13.31 9.21
N VAL A 294 9.50 -14.43 8.87
CA VAL A 294 8.98 -15.39 9.86
C VAL A 294 10.10 -15.97 10.72
N ALA A 295 11.24 -16.33 10.12
CA ALA A 295 12.38 -16.85 10.86
C ALA A 295 13.09 -15.76 11.66
N GLU A 296 13.32 -14.59 11.05
CA GLU A 296 14.01 -13.46 11.69
C GLU A 296 13.29 -12.96 12.96
N LEU A 297 11.96 -12.95 12.93
CA LEU A 297 11.15 -12.51 14.07
C LEU A 297 10.93 -13.60 15.13
N ARG A 298 11.16 -14.88 14.81
CA ARG A 298 11.14 -16.00 15.77
C ARG A 298 12.50 -16.26 16.43
N GLY A 299 13.61 -15.97 15.75
CA GLY A 299 14.98 -16.15 16.26
C GLY A 299 15.40 -15.20 17.39
N GLY A 300 14.46 -14.42 17.96
CA GLY A 300 14.70 -13.50 19.08
C GLY A 300 13.79 -13.76 20.28
N THR A 301 13.49 -15.03 20.57
CA THR A 301 12.95 -15.42 21.88
C THR A 301 14.17 -15.53 22.84
N PRO A 302 14.12 -14.95 24.05
CA PRO A 302 15.29 -14.58 24.87
C PRO A 302 16.37 -15.66 25.06
#